data_AF-A0A1Y5Y818-F1
#
_entry.id   AF-A0A1Y5Y818-F1
#
_cell.length_a   1.000
_cell.length_b   1.000
_cell.length_c   1.000
_cell.angle_alpha   90.00
_cell.angle_beta   90.00
_cell.angle_gamma   90.00
#
_symmetry.space_group_name_H-M   'P 1'
#
loop_
_entity.id
_entity.type
_entity.pdbx_description
1 polymer ?
#
loop_
_entity_poly.entity_id
_entity_poly.type
_entity_poly.pdbx_seq_one_letter_code
_entity_poly.pdbx_strand_id
1 'polypeptide(L)'
;MMRPVPSRDDVAADMIVRACGYDHDFPDDVLKPTETEIDSAGRTINVNRVPCRACGTIMVSRWQESSGPYLAVTRMHEPPEPGDIPGIAERTEQVTDAEFAEFLATQGFPEGVPTDFAPDRRTTATTERLDFVLRIKAGQFFLLDRNGPLNAILPVPPHAESAELIEAVAGAAVFWTAEGELPLTVIISPADPRPDRSYDRIAEVSCHFHTGHVELREVAGRKLPLPPLPAGHGDYRLRLHTNDSGCLLHIFNQPRSKPLVH
;
A
#
# COMPACT_ATOMS: atom_id res chain seq x y z
N MET A 1 13.71 0.42 -16.58
CA MET A 1 12.44 0.41 -15.83
C MET A 1 12.07 1.86 -15.55
N MET A 2 10.81 2.24 -15.73
CA MET A 2 10.33 3.59 -15.45
C MET A 2 10.20 3.75 -13.93
N ARG A 3 10.68 4.86 -13.38
CA ARG A 3 10.56 5.14 -11.94
C ARG A 3 9.08 5.35 -11.59
N PRO A 4 8.55 4.76 -10.51
CA PRO A 4 7.17 5.03 -10.11
C PRO A 4 7.00 6.51 -9.77
N VAL A 5 5.86 7.09 -10.15
CA VAL A 5 5.53 8.48 -9.82
C VAL A 5 5.28 8.57 -8.32
N PRO A 6 5.99 9.44 -7.58
CA PRO A 6 5.75 9.61 -6.17
C PRO A 6 4.30 10.02 -5.86
N SER A 7 3.79 9.52 -4.74
CA SER A 7 2.50 9.88 -4.15
C SER A 7 2.67 10.96 -3.08
N ARG A 8 1.59 11.52 -2.56
CA ARG A 8 1.67 12.42 -1.40
C ARG A 8 2.19 11.72 -0.13
N ASP A 9 2.01 10.41 -0.02
CA ASP A 9 2.57 9.60 1.07
C ASP A 9 4.11 9.59 1.00
N ASP A 10 4.72 9.72 -0.19
CA ASP A 10 6.17 9.86 -0.35
C ASP A 10 6.66 11.21 0.16
N VAL A 11 5.92 12.27 -0.13
CA VAL A 11 6.23 13.62 0.35
C VAL A 11 6.15 13.67 1.88
N ALA A 12 5.07 13.14 2.45
CA ALA A 12 4.87 13.10 3.90
C ALA A 12 6.00 12.34 4.61
N ALA A 13 6.36 11.16 4.09
CA ALA A 13 7.47 10.36 4.60
C ALA A 13 8.80 11.13 4.56
N ASP A 14 9.17 11.69 3.40
CA ASP A 14 10.41 12.45 3.24
C ASP A 14 10.45 13.66 4.17
N MET A 15 9.35 14.39 4.32
CA MET A 15 9.29 15.56 5.19
C MET A 15 9.44 15.20 6.67
N ILE A 16 8.80 14.13 7.15
CA ILE A 16 8.94 13.67 8.54
C ILE A 16 10.38 13.24 8.81
N VAL A 17 10.99 12.48 7.89
CA VAL A 17 12.38 12.02 8.04
C VAL A 17 13.34 13.21 8.01
N ARG A 18 13.16 14.17 7.09
CA ARG A 18 14.00 15.38 7.02
C ARG A 18 13.88 16.25 8.26
N ALA A 19 12.68 16.38 8.83
CA ALA A 19 12.45 17.16 10.05
C ALA A 19 13.21 16.58 11.25
N CYS A 20 13.40 15.25 11.31
CA CYS A 20 14.19 14.59 12.35
C CYS A 20 15.70 14.84 12.21
N GLY A 21 16.18 15.07 10.99
CA GLY A 21 17.59 15.38 10.71
C GLY A 21 18.54 14.29 11.22
N TYR A 22 19.54 14.70 12.02
CA TYR A 22 20.53 13.80 12.64
C TYR A 22 20.25 13.51 14.12
N ASP A 23 19.22 14.12 14.71
CA ASP A 23 18.90 14.05 16.15
C ASP A 23 17.70 13.12 16.37
N HIS A 24 17.91 11.83 16.13
CA HIS A 24 16.86 10.83 16.26
C HIS A 24 16.55 10.51 17.73
N ASP A 25 15.25 10.49 18.07
CA ASP A 25 14.74 10.07 19.38
C ASP A 25 14.66 8.54 19.46
N PHE A 26 15.77 7.89 19.82
CA PHE A 26 15.80 6.47 20.14
C PHE A 26 15.55 6.25 21.65
N PRO A 27 14.77 5.23 22.05
CA PRO A 27 14.67 4.83 23.45
C PRO A 27 16.05 4.53 24.05
N ASP A 28 16.23 4.84 25.34
CA ASP A 28 17.49 4.65 26.05
C ASP A 28 18.09 3.24 25.82
N ASP A 29 19.36 3.26 25.41
CA ASP A 29 20.15 2.13 24.93
C ASP A 29 20.20 0.97 25.95
N VAL A 30 19.41 -0.08 25.72
CA VAL A 30 19.72 -1.41 26.27
C VAL A 30 20.19 -2.26 25.09
N LEU A 31 21.49 -2.57 25.05
CA LEU A 31 22.10 -3.53 24.09
C LEU A 31 21.53 -4.94 24.34
N LYS A 32 20.29 -5.15 23.93
CA LYS A 32 19.57 -6.41 23.99
C LYS A 32 19.35 -6.88 22.55
N PRO A 33 19.85 -8.07 22.17
CA PRO A 33 19.65 -8.56 20.82
C PRO A 33 18.16 -8.73 20.55
N THR A 34 17.69 -8.18 19.43
CA THR A 34 16.36 -8.47 18.87
C THR A 34 16.42 -9.66 17.91
N GLU A 35 17.58 -9.89 17.32
CA GLU A 35 17.85 -10.99 16.39
C GLU A 35 19.35 -11.36 16.41
N THR A 36 19.69 -12.43 15.71
CA THR A 36 21.07 -12.89 15.53
C THR A 36 21.32 -13.26 14.07
N GLU A 37 22.42 -12.77 13.52
CA GLU A 37 22.93 -13.11 12.19
C GLU A 37 24.17 -14.02 12.31
N ILE A 38 24.48 -14.78 11.27
CA ILE A 38 25.75 -15.51 11.14
C ILE A 38 26.58 -14.83 10.06
N ASP A 39 27.77 -14.36 10.42
CA ASP A 39 28.66 -13.70 9.45
C ASP A 39 29.34 -14.71 8.51
N SER A 40 30.08 -14.21 7.52
CA SER A 40 30.80 -15.03 6.54
C SER A 40 31.91 -15.91 7.15
N ALA A 41 32.32 -15.66 8.39
CA ALA A 41 33.27 -16.46 9.14
C ALA A 41 32.59 -17.46 10.09
N GLY A 42 31.26 -17.58 10.06
CA GLY A 42 30.48 -18.49 10.90
C GLY A 42 30.28 -17.99 12.34
N ARG A 43 30.51 -16.71 12.62
CA ARG A 43 30.36 -16.11 13.95
C ARG A 43 28.97 -15.54 14.13
N THR A 44 28.41 -15.70 15.33
CA THR A 44 27.14 -15.08 15.71
C THR A 44 27.31 -13.59 15.93
N ILE A 45 26.55 -12.79 15.19
CA ILE A 45 26.42 -11.35 15.35
C ILE A 45 25.07 -11.08 16.00
N ASN A 46 25.10 -10.46 17.17
CA ASN A 46 23.90 -9.92 17.79
C ASN A 46 23.49 -8.66 17.06
N VAL A 47 22.20 -8.55 16.76
CA VAL A 47 21.65 -7.36 16.13
C VAL A 47 20.50 -6.82 16.97
N ASN A 48 20.47 -5.51 17.14
CA ASN A 48 19.40 -4.77 17.77
C ASN A 48 18.89 -3.73 16.79
N ARG A 49 17.58 -3.74 16.54
CA ARG A 49 16.89 -2.80 15.65
C ARG A 49 15.92 -1.97 16.48
N VAL A 50 16.12 -0.67 16.48
CA VAL A 50 15.34 0.26 17.30
C VAL A 50 14.82 1.41 16.44
N PRO A 51 13.50 1.60 16.32
CA PRO A 51 12.94 2.72 15.57
C PRO A 51 13.04 4.04 16.35
N CYS A 52 13.35 5.12 15.63
CA CYS A 52 13.18 6.48 16.10
C CYS A 52 11.70 6.76 16.34
N ARG A 53 11.34 7.25 17.53
CA ARG A 53 9.95 7.54 17.90
C ARG A 53 9.33 8.71 17.13
N ALA A 54 10.16 9.54 16.51
CA ALA A 54 9.70 10.71 15.75
C ALA A 54 9.51 10.42 14.25
N CYS A 55 10.37 9.61 13.64
CA CYS A 55 10.39 9.42 12.20
C CYS A 55 10.47 7.97 11.72
N GLY A 56 10.50 7.00 12.63
CA GLY A 56 10.58 5.58 12.31
C GLY A 56 11.94 5.08 11.81
N THR A 57 12.92 5.98 11.52
CA THR A 57 14.27 5.58 11.10
C THR A 57 14.83 4.52 12.04
N ILE A 58 15.38 3.44 11.50
CA ILE A 58 15.82 2.31 12.31
C ILE A 58 17.31 2.46 12.63
N MET A 59 17.66 2.55 13.91
CA MET A 59 19.04 2.33 14.36
C MET A 59 19.30 0.83 14.44
N VAL A 60 20.30 0.38 13.68
CA VAL A 60 20.76 -0.99 13.66
C VAL A 60 22.11 -1.06 14.36
N SER A 61 22.13 -1.67 15.54
CA SER A 61 23.35 -1.95 16.31
C SER A 61 23.77 -3.40 16.09
N ARG A 62 25.01 -3.62 15.67
CA ARG A 62 25.61 -4.94 15.48
C ARG A 62 26.81 -5.12 16.40
N TRP A 63 26.87 -6.25 17.11
CA TRP A 63 28.02 -6.60 17.93
C TRP A 63 28.23 -8.10 18.03
N GLN A 64 29.45 -8.51 18.32
CA GLN A 64 29.78 -9.89 18.65
C GLN A 64 30.05 -9.98 20.15
N GLU A 65 29.57 -11.03 20.83
CA GLU A 65 29.98 -11.27 22.22
C GLU A 65 31.51 -11.43 22.31
N SER A 66 32.07 -10.78 23.32
CA SER A 66 33.50 -10.66 23.56
C SER A 66 33.77 -11.07 25.00
N SER A 67 34.79 -11.91 25.22
CA SER A 67 35.26 -12.25 26.57
C SER A 67 36.23 -11.21 27.15
N GLY A 68 36.56 -10.17 26.38
CA GLY A 68 37.39 -9.05 26.82
C GLY A 68 36.57 -7.94 27.49
N PRO A 69 37.23 -6.96 28.12
CA PRO A 69 36.56 -5.86 28.83
C PRO A 69 35.88 -4.85 27.88
N TYR A 70 36.05 -5.00 26.57
CA TYR A 70 35.51 -4.09 25.56
C TYR A 70 34.60 -4.83 24.59
N LEU A 71 33.51 -4.16 24.22
CA LEU A 71 32.56 -4.57 23.20
C LEU A 71 32.60 -3.56 22.05
N ALA A 72 32.89 -4.04 20.83
CA ALA A 72 32.76 -3.22 19.64
C ALA A 72 31.33 -3.30 19.13
N VAL A 73 30.68 -2.14 19.00
CA VAL A 73 29.33 -2.01 18.45
C VAL A 73 29.39 -1.14 17.21
N THR A 74 28.92 -1.67 16.07
CA THR A 74 28.73 -0.88 14.85
C THR A 74 27.28 -0.42 14.81
N ARG A 75 27.06 0.88 14.61
CA ARG A 75 25.72 1.47 14.47
C ARG A 75 25.53 2.01 13.06
N MET A 76 24.37 1.75 12.48
CA MET A 76 23.95 2.25 11.18
C MET A 76 22.49 2.74 11.28
N HIS A 77 22.11 3.68 10.42
CA HIS A 77 20.72 4.07 10.25
C HIS A 77 20.18 3.50 8.95
N GLU A 78 19.02 2.85 9.03
CA GLU A 78 18.25 2.37 7.89
C GLU A 78 16.97 3.22 7.76
N PRO A 79 16.54 3.54 6.53
CA PRO A 79 15.33 4.32 6.33
C PRO A 79 14.10 3.59 6.90
N PRO A 80 13.10 4.31 7.41
CA PRO A 80 11.85 3.70 7.86
C PRO A 80 11.10 3.05 6.70
N GLU A 81 10.33 2.00 7.00
CA GLU A 81 9.20 1.66 6.13
C GLU A 81 8.11 2.75 6.29
N PRO A 82 7.37 3.12 5.24
CA PRO A 82 6.32 4.13 5.34
C PRO A 82 5.32 3.89 6.48
N GLY A 83 4.99 2.64 6.80
CA GLY A 83 4.08 2.28 7.89
C GLY A 83 4.66 2.44 9.29
N ASP A 84 5.98 2.53 9.40
CA ASP A 84 6.68 2.73 10.68
C ASP A 84 6.83 4.22 11.01
N ILE A 85 6.50 5.12 10.07
CA ILE A 85 6.61 6.57 10.25
C ILE A 85 5.42 7.07 11.07
N PRO A 86 5.65 7.55 12.32
CA PRO A 86 4.58 8.04 13.16
C PRO A 86 3.96 9.30 12.55
N GLY A 87 2.63 9.38 12.52
CA GLY A 87 1.90 10.55 12.04
C GLY A 87 1.89 10.74 10.52
N ILE A 88 2.32 9.73 9.73
CA ILE A 88 2.38 9.84 8.28
C ILE A 88 1.01 10.12 7.65
N ALA A 89 -0.06 9.47 8.13
CA ALA A 89 -1.40 9.64 7.59
C ALA A 89 -1.89 11.09 7.77
N GLU A 90 -1.72 11.65 8.97
CA GLU A 90 -2.06 13.03 9.29
C GLU A 90 -1.21 14.02 8.48
N ARG A 91 0.09 13.73 8.30
CA ARG A 91 0.97 14.59 7.49
C ARG A 91 0.58 14.57 6.02
N THR A 92 0.22 13.41 5.48
CA THR A 92 -0.22 13.23 4.08
C THR A 92 -1.41 14.11 3.74
N GLU A 93 -2.41 14.20 4.64
CA GLU A 93 -3.58 15.06 4.45
C GLU A 93 -3.22 16.55 4.38
N GLN A 94 -2.10 16.93 5.00
CA GLN A 94 -1.60 18.31 5.07
C GLN A 94 -0.60 18.63 3.97
N VAL A 95 -0.23 17.68 3.10
CA VAL A 95 0.69 17.96 1.99
C VAL A 95 0.03 18.97 1.06
N THR A 96 0.70 20.08 0.78
CA THR A 96 0.21 21.09 -0.15
C THR A 96 0.56 20.73 -1.60
N ASP A 97 -0.15 21.31 -2.57
CA ASP A 97 0.22 21.14 -3.99
C ASP A 97 1.63 21.66 -4.29
N ALA A 98 2.07 22.71 -3.59
CA ALA A 98 3.41 23.27 -3.72
C ALA A 98 4.49 22.30 -3.21
N GLU A 99 4.31 21.73 -2.02
CA GLU A 99 5.22 20.72 -1.46
C GLU A 99 5.30 19.48 -2.36
N PHE A 100 4.16 19.04 -2.90
CA PHE A 100 4.13 17.89 -3.80
C PHE A 100 4.83 18.18 -5.13
N ALA A 101 4.56 19.33 -5.75
CA ALA A 101 5.21 19.73 -6.99
C ALA A 101 6.73 19.88 -6.84
N GLU A 102 7.19 20.48 -5.74
CA GLU A 102 8.62 20.58 -5.42
C GLU A 102 9.25 19.20 -5.27
N PHE A 103 8.62 18.31 -4.49
CA PHE A 103 9.11 16.95 -4.33
C PHE A 103 9.19 16.19 -5.65
N LEU A 104 8.16 16.24 -6.50
CA LEU A 104 8.13 15.63 -7.82
C LEU A 104 9.28 16.12 -8.70
N ALA A 105 9.52 17.43 -8.72
CA ALA A 105 10.63 18.01 -9.48
C ALA A 105 11.99 17.42 -9.03
N THR A 106 12.21 17.25 -7.72
CA THR A 106 13.45 16.62 -7.21
C THR A 106 13.56 15.14 -7.55
N GLN A 107 12.43 14.44 -7.76
CA GLN A 107 12.40 13.02 -8.10
C GLN A 107 12.45 12.74 -9.62
N GLY A 108 12.59 13.77 -10.44
CA GLY A 108 12.69 13.66 -11.90
C GLY A 108 11.37 13.85 -12.64
N PHE A 109 10.36 14.44 -12.00
CA PHE A 109 9.06 14.77 -12.56
C PHE A 109 8.82 16.30 -12.54
N PRO A 110 9.63 17.10 -13.28
CA PRO A 110 9.56 18.58 -13.22
C PRO A 110 8.26 19.16 -13.80
N GLU A 111 7.56 18.40 -14.65
CA GLU A 111 6.26 18.77 -15.21
C GLU A 111 5.08 18.35 -14.32
N GLY A 112 5.37 17.74 -13.16
CA GLY A 112 4.37 17.25 -12.22
C GLY A 112 3.91 15.82 -12.52
N VAL A 113 2.72 15.48 -12.03
CA VAL A 113 2.10 14.17 -12.26
C VAL A 113 1.66 14.07 -13.74
N PRO A 114 1.93 12.95 -14.44
CA PRO A 114 1.45 12.75 -15.81
C PRO A 114 -0.06 12.93 -15.96
N THR A 115 -0.51 13.44 -17.11
CA THR A 115 -1.92 13.83 -17.34
C THR A 115 -2.91 12.67 -17.44
N ASP A 116 -2.40 11.45 -17.60
CA ASP A 116 -3.17 10.20 -17.60
C ASP A 116 -3.44 9.66 -16.18
N PHE A 117 -2.95 10.34 -15.14
CA PHE A 117 -3.21 10.00 -13.75
C PHE A 117 -4.46 10.71 -13.24
N ALA A 118 -5.21 10.01 -12.40
CA ALA A 118 -6.30 10.58 -11.64
C ALA A 118 -5.78 11.67 -10.70
N PRO A 119 -6.53 12.79 -10.56
CA PRO A 119 -6.16 13.83 -9.61
C PRO A 119 -6.28 13.31 -8.18
N ASP A 120 -5.37 13.74 -7.31
CA ASP A 120 -5.56 13.57 -5.87
C ASP A 120 -6.69 14.49 -5.41
N ARG A 121 -7.74 13.88 -4.87
CA ARG A 121 -8.95 14.55 -4.40
C ARG A 121 -9.32 14.10 -2.99
N ARG A 122 -8.38 13.59 -2.18
CA ARG A 122 -8.69 13.04 -0.83
C ARG A 122 -9.46 14.00 0.07
N THR A 123 -9.17 15.30 -0.04
CA THR A 123 -9.79 16.35 0.78
C THR A 123 -11.14 16.84 0.26
N THR A 124 -11.50 16.52 -0.98
CA THR A 124 -12.72 16.99 -1.65
C THR A 124 -13.64 15.87 -2.11
N ALA A 125 -13.15 14.64 -2.17
CA ALA A 125 -13.90 13.46 -2.56
C ALA A 125 -14.99 13.15 -1.53
N THR A 126 -16.17 12.81 -2.04
CA THR A 126 -17.26 12.23 -1.25
C THR A 126 -17.33 10.73 -1.51
N THR A 127 -17.99 9.98 -0.62
CA THR A 127 -18.26 8.56 -0.87
C THR A 127 -19.17 8.42 -2.09
N GLU A 128 -18.78 7.57 -3.03
CA GLU A 128 -19.54 7.26 -4.25
C GLU A 128 -20.04 5.82 -4.18
N ARG A 129 -21.33 5.62 -4.49
CA ARG A 129 -21.97 4.31 -4.57
C ARG A 129 -22.35 4.04 -6.02
N LEU A 130 -21.93 2.89 -6.54
CA LEU A 130 -22.19 2.45 -7.89
C LEU A 130 -22.78 1.04 -7.84
N ASP A 131 -23.91 0.84 -8.50
CA ASP A 131 -24.58 -0.46 -8.55
C ASP A 131 -24.45 -1.04 -9.98
N PHE A 132 -23.96 -2.28 -10.06
CA PHE A 132 -23.71 -3.01 -11.29
C PHE A 132 -24.42 -4.37 -11.27
N VAL A 133 -24.70 -4.90 -12.46
CA VAL A 133 -24.98 -6.31 -12.66
C VAL A 133 -23.88 -6.86 -13.57
N LEU A 134 -23.00 -7.68 -13.01
CA LEU A 134 -21.90 -8.30 -13.74
C LEU A 134 -22.32 -9.66 -14.31
N ARG A 135 -21.75 -10.04 -15.44
CA ARG A 135 -21.89 -11.37 -16.04
C ARG A 135 -20.62 -12.16 -15.77
N ILE A 136 -20.69 -13.03 -14.77
CA ILE A 136 -19.58 -13.82 -14.29
C ILE A 136 -19.44 -15.09 -15.15
N LYS A 137 -18.23 -15.29 -15.67
CA LYS A 137 -17.79 -16.49 -16.39
C LYS A 137 -16.49 -16.98 -15.76
N ALA A 138 -16.26 -18.29 -15.76
CA ALA A 138 -15.11 -18.92 -15.12
C ALA A 138 -14.98 -18.55 -13.63
N GLY A 139 -16.12 -18.24 -12.99
CA GLY A 139 -16.22 -17.88 -11.57
C GLY A 139 -15.42 -16.63 -11.15
N GLN A 140 -15.09 -15.72 -12.07
CA GLN A 140 -14.18 -14.60 -11.79
C GLN A 140 -14.61 -13.26 -12.39
N PHE A 141 -14.24 -12.17 -11.71
CA PHE A 141 -14.17 -10.81 -12.27
C PHE A 141 -12.93 -10.08 -11.72
N PHE A 142 -12.61 -8.93 -12.29
CA PHE A 142 -11.36 -8.20 -11.98
C PHE A 142 -11.61 -6.72 -11.73
N LEU A 143 -10.73 -6.12 -10.95
CA LEU A 143 -10.54 -4.67 -10.85
C LEU A 143 -9.11 -4.39 -11.31
N LEU A 144 -8.95 -3.62 -12.38
CA LEU A 144 -7.64 -3.37 -12.99
C LEU A 144 -7.40 -1.86 -13.09
N ASP A 145 -6.14 -1.46 -13.15
CA ASP A 145 -5.81 -0.17 -13.77
C ASP A 145 -6.48 -0.08 -15.14
N ARG A 146 -6.95 1.11 -15.49
CA ARG A 146 -7.66 1.35 -16.74
C ARG A 146 -6.79 0.96 -17.91
N ASN A 147 -7.35 0.17 -18.83
CA ASN A 147 -6.63 -0.46 -19.95
C ASN A 147 -5.54 -1.49 -19.57
N GLY A 148 -5.39 -1.84 -18.30
CA GLY A 148 -4.50 -2.88 -17.83
C GLY A 148 -4.82 -4.25 -18.44
N PRO A 149 -3.80 -5.10 -18.68
CA PRO A 149 -4.03 -6.41 -19.24
C PRO A 149 -4.43 -7.43 -18.16
N LEU A 150 -5.26 -8.41 -18.51
CA LEU A 150 -5.69 -9.45 -17.56
C LEU A 150 -4.53 -10.34 -17.08
N ASN A 151 -3.50 -10.51 -17.92
CA ASN A 151 -2.30 -11.27 -17.55
C ASN A 151 -1.41 -10.55 -16.53
N ALA A 152 -1.79 -9.35 -16.07
CA ALA A 152 -1.13 -8.72 -14.93
C ALA A 152 -1.30 -9.53 -13.64
N ILE A 153 -2.42 -10.25 -13.48
CA ILE A 153 -2.72 -11.09 -12.31
C ILE A 153 -2.90 -12.57 -12.66
N LEU A 154 -2.88 -12.92 -13.95
CA LEU A 154 -3.02 -14.29 -14.42
C LEU A 154 -1.68 -14.86 -14.91
N PRO A 155 -1.34 -16.12 -14.57
CA PRO A 155 -2.12 -17.03 -13.71
C PRO A 155 -2.05 -16.60 -12.23
N VAL A 156 -3.16 -16.76 -11.51
CA VAL A 156 -3.16 -16.51 -10.07
C VAL A 156 -2.25 -17.55 -9.41
N PRO A 157 -1.31 -17.16 -8.53
CA PRO A 157 -0.44 -18.12 -7.86
C PRO A 157 -1.25 -19.20 -7.13
N PRO A 158 -0.84 -20.48 -7.15
CA PRO A 158 -1.58 -21.56 -6.48
C PRO A 158 -1.77 -21.38 -4.97
N HIS A 159 -0.99 -20.50 -4.34
CA HIS A 159 -1.02 -20.18 -2.92
C HIS A 159 -1.74 -18.85 -2.60
N ALA A 160 -2.30 -18.18 -3.60
CA ALA A 160 -2.99 -16.89 -3.44
C ALA A 160 -4.43 -17.07 -2.88
N GLU A 161 -4.61 -18.08 -2.04
CA GLU A 161 -5.86 -18.40 -1.33
C GLU A 161 -6.07 -17.42 -0.17
N SER A 162 -6.13 -16.12 -0.46
CA SER A 162 -6.69 -15.13 0.45
C SER A 162 -8.21 -15.40 0.58
N ALA A 163 -8.53 -16.41 1.39
CA ALA A 163 -9.88 -16.89 1.72
C ALA A 163 -10.79 -17.27 0.53
N GLU A 164 -10.23 -17.65 -0.62
CA GLU A 164 -10.96 -17.99 -1.87
C GLU A 164 -11.85 -16.86 -2.41
N LEU A 165 -11.63 -15.60 -2.02
CA LEU A 165 -12.53 -14.49 -2.35
C LEU A 165 -11.89 -13.39 -3.17
N ILE A 166 -10.67 -12.99 -2.82
CA ILE A 166 -9.99 -11.86 -3.44
C ILE A 166 -8.48 -12.01 -3.35
N GLU A 167 -7.77 -11.65 -4.40
CA GLU A 167 -6.31 -11.55 -4.41
C GLU A 167 -5.88 -10.32 -5.22
N ALA A 168 -4.72 -9.75 -4.90
CA ALA A 168 -4.23 -8.55 -5.57
C ALA A 168 -2.71 -8.55 -5.81
N VAL A 169 -2.34 -7.92 -6.91
CA VAL A 169 -0.98 -7.47 -7.23
C VAL A 169 -1.03 -6.00 -7.60
N ALA A 170 0.12 -5.34 -7.79
CA ALA A 170 0.13 -3.97 -8.27
C ALA A 170 -0.63 -3.84 -9.60
N GLY A 171 -1.63 -2.96 -9.61
CA GLY A 171 -2.48 -2.62 -10.74
C GLY A 171 -3.63 -3.59 -11.04
N ALA A 172 -3.79 -4.66 -10.25
CA ALA A 172 -4.80 -5.67 -10.53
C ALA A 172 -5.28 -6.40 -9.28
N ALA A 173 -6.59 -6.65 -9.21
CA ALA A 173 -7.21 -7.56 -8.26
C ALA A 173 -8.18 -8.51 -8.98
N VAL A 174 -8.23 -9.75 -8.51
CA VAL A 174 -9.12 -10.80 -8.97
C VAL A 174 -10.07 -11.17 -7.85
N PHE A 175 -11.31 -11.45 -8.20
CA PHE A 175 -12.38 -11.78 -7.27
C PHE A 175 -13.04 -13.07 -7.73
N TRP A 176 -13.28 -13.99 -6.80
CA TRP A 176 -13.94 -15.27 -7.08
C TRP A 176 -15.37 -15.28 -6.58
N THR A 177 -16.26 -15.83 -7.40
CA THR A 177 -17.70 -15.90 -7.14
C THR A 177 -18.36 -16.94 -8.05
N ALA A 178 -19.64 -17.23 -7.84
CA ALA A 178 -20.38 -18.16 -8.69
C ALA A 178 -20.59 -17.61 -10.11
N GLU A 179 -20.69 -18.49 -11.10
CA GLU A 179 -21.06 -18.10 -12.47
C GLU A 179 -22.51 -17.61 -12.55
N GLY A 180 -22.78 -16.68 -13.47
CA GLY A 180 -24.12 -16.12 -13.69
C GLY A 180 -24.16 -14.60 -13.59
N GLU A 181 -25.33 -14.05 -13.30
CA GLU A 181 -25.50 -12.63 -13.05
C GLU A 181 -25.21 -12.32 -11.58
N LEU A 182 -24.33 -11.36 -11.32
CA LEU A 182 -23.95 -10.93 -9.98
C LEU A 182 -24.33 -9.47 -9.76
N PRO A 183 -25.26 -9.19 -8.83
CA PRO A 183 -25.42 -7.86 -8.27
C PRO A 183 -24.14 -7.46 -7.50
N LEU A 184 -23.48 -6.40 -7.96
CA LEU A 184 -22.30 -5.84 -7.31
C LEU A 184 -22.53 -4.37 -7.00
N THR A 185 -22.47 -4.02 -5.72
CA THR A 185 -22.30 -2.63 -5.29
C THR A 185 -20.82 -2.34 -5.11
N VAL A 186 -20.34 -1.23 -5.68
CA VAL A 186 -19.03 -0.67 -5.38
C VAL A 186 -19.21 0.62 -4.58
N ILE A 187 -18.51 0.72 -3.45
CA ILE A 187 -18.39 1.95 -2.67
C ILE A 187 -16.95 2.43 -2.76
N ILE A 188 -16.76 3.61 -3.33
CA ILE A 188 -15.46 4.30 -3.40
C ILE A 188 -15.48 5.40 -2.33
N SER A 189 -14.59 5.32 -1.35
CA SER A 189 -14.59 6.24 -0.20
C SER A 189 -13.20 6.81 0.07
N PRO A 190 -13.08 8.09 0.46
CA PRO A 190 -11.78 8.65 0.88
C PRO A 190 -11.28 8.07 2.21
N ALA A 191 -12.15 7.45 3.02
CA ALA A 191 -11.82 6.90 4.34
C ALA A 191 -12.38 5.47 4.50
N ASP A 192 -11.93 4.74 5.53
CA ASP A 192 -12.43 3.39 5.83
C ASP A 192 -13.93 3.44 6.20
N PRO A 193 -14.83 2.89 5.36
CA PRO A 193 -16.27 2.87 5.63
C PRO A 193 -16.67 1.86 6.72
N ARG A 194 -15.68 1.19 7.34
CA ARG A 194 -15.83 0.02 8.22
C ARG A 194 -16.42 -1.21 7.49
N PRO A 195 -16.25 -2.42 8.05
CA PRO A 195 -16.88 -3.62 7.49
C PRO A 195 -18.40 -3.60 7.68
N ASP A 196 -19.14 -3.97 6.64
CA ASP A 196 -20.58 -4.21 6.75
C ASP A 196 -20.82 -5.64 7.27
N ARG A 197 -21.35 -5.73 8.49
CA ARG A 197 -21.55 -7.01 9.19
C ARG A 197 -22.85 -7.72 8.81
N SER A 198 -23.64 -7.17 7.88
CA SER A 198 -24.79 -7.91 7.33
C SER A 198 -24.41 -8.96 6.29
N TYR A 199 -23.13 -9.05 5.91
CA TYR A 199 -22.60 -10.03 4.97
C TYR A 199 -21.91 -11.19 5.69
N ASP A 200 -22.01 -12.39 5.13
CA ASP A 200 -21.53 -13.63 5.77
C ASP A 200 -20.01 -13.77 5.69
N ARG A 201 -19.42 -13.31 4.58
CA ARG A 201 -17.97 -13.37 4.35
C ARG A 201 -17.45 -12.00 4.00
N ILE A 202 -16.27 -11.68 4.56
CA ILE A 202 -15.55 -10.44 4.33
C ILE A 202 -14.08 -10.80 4.11
N ALA A 203 -13.49 -10.30 3.03
CA ALA A 203 -12.08 -10.44 2.73
C ALA A 203 -11.45 -9.10 2.38
N GLU A 204 -10.20 -8.89 2.79
CA GLU A 204 -9.49 -7.62 2.65
C GLU A 204 -8.08 -7.82 2.12
N VAL A 205 -7.72 -7.08 1.07
CA VAL A 205 -6.36 -7.05 0.51
C VAL A 205 -5.94 -5.63 0.16
N SER A 206 -4.64 -5.37 0.22
CA SER A 206 -4.06 -4.11 -0.28
C SER A 206 -3.78 -4.23 -1.77
N CYS A 207 -4.03 -3.17 -2.53
CA CYS A 207 -3.72 -3.09 -3.95
C CYS A 207 -3.16 -1.70 -4.27
N HIS A 208 -2.04 -1.66 -4.98
CA HIS A 208 -1.46 -0.42 -5.50
C HIS A 208 -2.00 -0.16 -6.90
N PHE A 209 -2.57 1.01 -7.18
CA PHE A 209 -3.00 1.40 -8.53
C PHE A 209 -2.10 2.48 -9.11
N HIS A 210 -1.61 2.26 -10.32
CA HIS A 210 -0.54 3.09 -10.90
C HIS A 210 -1.03 4.47 -11.32
N THR A 211 -2.29 4.59 -11.75
CA THR A 211 -2.83 5.87 -12.25
C THR A 211 -4.00 6.38 -11.44
N GLY A 212 -4.60 5.56 -10.56
CA GLY A 212 -5.85 5.92 -9.88
C GLY A 212 -7.08 5.92 -10.77
N HIS A 213 -6.93 5.57 -12.04
CA HIS A 213 -8.04 5.21 -12.92
C HIS A 213 -8.16 3.70 -12.98
N VAL A 214 -9.30 3.18 -12.53
CA VAL A 214 -9.56 1.74 -12.51
C VAL A 214 -10.81 1.37 -13.29
N GLU A 215 -10.91 0.10 -13.68
CA GLU A 215 -12.07 -0.47 -14.35
C GLU A 215 -12.42 -1.84 -13.76
N LEU A 216 -13.71 -2.11 -13.61
CA LEU A 216 -14.21 -3.47 -13.42
C LEU A 216 -14.19 -4.20 -14.76
N ARG A 217 -13.80 -5.48 -14.75
CA ARG A 217 -13.70 -6.28 -15.97
C ARG A 217 -14.28 -7.68 -15.78
N GLU A 218 -15.15 -8.05 -16.71
CA GLU A 218 -15.68 -9.42 -16.85
C GLU A 218 -14.72 -10.28 -17.69
N VAL A 219 -14.66 -11.59 -17.42
CA VAL A 219 -13.91 -12.54 -18.25
C VAL A 219 -14.48 -12.56 -19.67
N ALA A 220 -13.66 -12.12 -20.65
CA ALA A 220 -14.06 -11.98 -22.06
C ALA A 220 -15.37 -11.18 -22.27
N GLY A 221 -15.66 -10.26 -21.35
CA GLY A 221 -16.91 -9.48 -21.33
C GLY A 221 -16.65 -7.98 -21.33
N ARG A 222 -17.49 -7.26 -20.60
CA ARG A 222 -17.46 -5.80 -20.55
C ARG A 222 -16.30 -5.27 -19.72
N LYS A 223 -15.91 -4.04 -20.04
CA LYS A 223 -15.08 -3.16 -19.21
C LYS A 223 -15.96 -2.04 -18.70
N LEU A 224 -16.00 -1.84 -17.40
CA LEU A 224 -16.85 -0.86 -16.74
C LEU A 224 -15.94 0.12 -15.99
N PRO A 225 -15.64 1.30 -16.57
CA PRO A 225 -14.77 2.26 -15.92
C PRO A 225 -15.41 2.76 -14.62
N LEU A 226 -14.59 2.89 -13.58
CA LEU A 226 -15.00 3.53 -12.33
C LEU A 226 -14.60 5.01 -12.34
N PRO A 227 -15.24 5.84 -11.48
CA PRO A 227 -14.76 7.17 -11.16
C PRO A 227 -13.28 7.18 -10.71
N PRO A 228 -12.57 8.31 -10.86
CA PRO A 228 -11.20 8.44 -10.35
C PRO A 228 -11.15 8.15 -8.85
N LEU A 229 -10.14 7.37 -8.43
CA LEU A 229 -9.99 7.02 -7.03
C LEU A 229 -9.62 8.25 -6.19
N PRO A 230 -10.05 8.34 -4.92
CA PRO A 230 -9.92 9.55 -4.11
C PRO A 230 -8.48 10.05 -3.94
N ALA A 231 -7.50 9.16 -3.80
CA ALA A 231 -6.09 9.50 -3.62
C ALA A 231 -5.29 9.60 -4.92
N GLY A 232 -5.95 9.53 -6.09
CA GLY A 232 -5.25 9.39 -7.35
C GLY A 232 -4.56 8.02 -7.43
N HIS A 233 -3.32 7.99 -7.90
CA HIS A 233 -2.48 6.79 -7.83
C HIS A 233 -2.00 6.51 -6.40
N GLY A 234 -1.73 5.26 -6.08
CA GLY A 234 -1.23 4.87 -4.76
C GLY A 234 -1.89 3.62 -4.22
N ASP A 235 -1.78 3.45 -2.90
CA ASP A 235 -2.21 2.26 -2.18
C ASP A 235 -3.67 2.37 -1.72
N TYR A 236 -4.44 1.32 -2.00
CA TYR A 236 -5.83 1.22 -1.62
C TYR A 236 -6.08 -0.10 -0.89
N ARG A 237 -7.04 -0.07 0.03
CA ARG A 237 -7.62 -1.26 0.62
C ARG A 237 -8.86 -1.64 -0.18
N LEU A 238 -8.89 -2.90 -0.60
CA LEU A 238 -10.06 -3.53 -1.21
C LEU A 238 -10.70 -4.43 -0.15
N ARG A 239 -11.99 -4.22 0.12
CA ARG A 239 -12.78 -5.07 1.03
C ARG A 239 -13.98 -5.62 0.27
N LEU A 240 -13.97 -6.91 -0.01
CA LEU A 240 -15.10 -7.62 -0.60
C LEU A 240 -15.97 -8.22 0.50
N HIS A 241 -17.27 -7.96 0.43
CA HIS A 241 -18.30 -8.61 1.23
C HIS A 241 -19.18 -9.46 0.32
N THR A 242 -19.52 -10.67 0.75
CA THR A 242 -20.36 -11.59 -0.03
C THR A 242 -21.41 -12.27 0.84
N ASN A 243 -22.62 -12.39 0.32
CA ASN A 243 -23.70 -13.22 0.84
C ASN A 243 -24.56 -13.73 -0.33
N ASP A 244 -25.64 -14.45 -0.03
CA ASP A 244 -26.53 -15.00 -1.07
C ASP A 244 -27.20 -13.92 -1.95
N SER A 245 -27.29 -12.67 -1.48
CA SER A 245 -27.94 -11.57 -2.20
C SER A 245 -27.02 -10.81 -3.15
N GLY A 246 -25.71 -11.03 -3.08
CA GLY A 246 -24.73 -10.42 -3.98
C GLY A 246 -23.43 -10.01 -3.28
N CYS A 247 -22.71 -9.08 -3.92
CA CYS A 247 -21.43 -8.60 -3.45
C CYS A 247 -21.41 -7.08 -3.19
N LEU A 248 -20.63 -6.70 -2.19
CA LEU A 248 -20.29 -5.30 -1.89
C LEU A 248 -18.77 -5.14 -1.86
N LEU A 249 -18.23 -4.32 -2.74
CA LEU A 249 -16.81 -3.98 -2.80
C LEU A 249 -16.59 -2.57 -2.26
N HIS A 250 -15.84 -2.44 -1.17
CA HIS A 250 -15.30 -1.15 -0.75
C HIS A 250 -13.90 -0.94 -1.32
N ILE A 251 -13.66 0.25 -1.87
CA ILE A 251 -12.35 0.74 -2.32
C ILE A 251 -12.09 2.03 -1.54
N PHE A 252 -11.06 2.02 -0.71
CA PHE A 252 -10.70 3.20 0.08
C PHE A 252 -9.20 3.37 0.22
N ASN A 253 -8.78 4.63 0.39
CA ASN A 253 -7.37 4.96 0.53
C ASN A 253 -6.76 4.20 1.71
N GLN A 254 -5.59 3.61 1.49
CA GLN A 254 -4.81 2.99 2.54
C GLN A 254 -3.49 3.75 2.66
N PRO A 255 -3.22 4.41 3.80
CA PRO A 255 -1.90 4.96 4.05
C PRO A 255 -0.84 3.87 3.84
N ARG A 256 0.16 4.19 3.04
CA ARG A 256 1.18 3.21 2.67
C ARG A 256 1.90 2.69 3.90
N SER A 257 1.92 1.36 4.04
CA SER A 257 2.57 0.70 5.18
C SER A 257 3.93 0.10 4.85
N LYS A 258 4.27 -0.10 3.58
CA LYS A 258 5.50 -0.75 3.12
C LYS A 258 6.15 0.03 1.97
N PRO A 259 7.47 -0.05 1.77
CA PRO A 259 8.14 0.60 0.64
C PRO A 259 7.68 0.01 -0.70
N LEU A 260 7.75 0.82 -1.76
CA LEU A 260 7.56 0.32 -3.13
C LEU A 260 8.75 -0.59 -3.47
N VAL A 261 8.48 -1.88 -3.69
CA VAL A 261 9.51 -2.83 -4.12
C VAL A 261 9.88 -2.53 -5.58
N HIS A 262 11.16 -2.25 -5.82
CA HIS A 262 11.72 -1.99 -7.16
C HIS A 262 12.06 -3.27 -7.93
#